data_AF-A0A8T2LAT4-F1
#
_entry.id   AF-A0A8T2LAT4-F1
#
_cell.length_a   1.000
_cell.length_b   1.000
_cell.length_c   1.000
_cell.angle_alpha   90.00
_cell.angle_beta   90.00
_cell.angle_gamma   90.00
#
_symmetry.space_group_name_H-M   'P 1'
#
loop_
_entity.id
_entity.type
_entity.pdbx_description
1 polymer ?
#
loop_
_entity_poly.entity_id
_entity_poly.type
_entity_poly.pdbx_seq_one_letter_code
_entity_poly.pdbx_strand_id
1 'polypeptide(L)'
;MVESLLKSSNFREKRRYRVSLDEIQRRIGPPEFLSLNGLVSYLRTAKSNKDSLKGELEAAGIIPPPVTRLTSMCSKLTEDEADDLAVDLGKLASRHIDFQSAAETQQSSQDKATDLLKAKSVQEFLGQTKNGLALFMSRYNTVTHGLGPKTFEVSVQILEAYLRQVIRQLTEES
;
A
#
# COMPACT_ATOMS: atom_id res chain seq x y z
N MET A 1 -18.17 -11.20 -0.26
CA MET A 1 -16.86 -11.61 -0.84
C MET A 1 -16.76 -11.03 -2.23
N VAL A 2 -15.62 -10.47 -2.61
CA VAL A 2 -15.39 -9.87 -3.93
C VAL A 2 -14.17 -10.53 -4.59
N GLU A 3 -14.25 -10.80 -5.89
CA GLU A 3 -13.13 -11.38 -6.63
C GLU A 3 -12.05 -10.34 -6.89
N SER A 4 -10.79 -10.65 -6.60
CA SER A 4 -9.65 -9.75 -6.77
C SER A 4 -9.55 -9.15 -8.18
N LEU A 5 -9.36 -7.83 -8.28
CA LEU A 5 -8.91 -7.16 -9.51
C LEU A 5 -7.44 -7.40 -9.79
N LEU A 6 -6.66 -7.68 -8.75
CA LEU A 6 -5.24 -7.96 -8.85
C LEU A 6 -5.04 -9.43 -9.19
N LYS A 7 -4.19 -9.69 -10.17
CA LYS A 7 -3.70 -11.04 -10.43
C LYS A 7 -2.60 -11.33 -9.43
N SER A 8 -2.72 -12.43 -8.69
CA SER A 8 -1.61 -12.92 -7.86
C SER A 8 -0.35 -13.07 -8.73
N SER A 9 0.81 -12.71 -8.17
CA SER A 9 2.12 -12.90 -8.82
C SER A 9 2.36 -14.32 -9.32
N ASN A 10 1.64 -15.30 -8.78
CA ASN A 10 1.79 -16.71 -9.12
C ASN A 10 0.78 -17.19 -10.18
N PHE A 11 -0.05 -16.29 -10.74
CA PHE A 11 -1.03 -16.51 -11.83
C PHE A 11 -2.04 -17.66 -11.67
N ARG A 12 -2.00 -18.41 -10.56
CA ARG A 12 -2.75 -19.67 -10.39
C ARG A 12 -4.06 -19.54 -9.62
N GLU A 13 -4.25 -18.50 -8.80
CA GLU A 13 -5.46 -18.34 -8.00
C GLU A 13 -6.00 -16.91 -8.02
N LYS A 14 -7.30 -16.80 -8.29
CA LYS A 14 -8.08 -15.58 -8.10
C LYS A 14 -8.46 -15.50 -6.62
N ARG A 15 -7.74 -14.64 -5.88
CA ARG A 15 -8.08 -14.35 -4.48
C ARG A 15 -9.47 -13.72 -4.39
N ARG A 16 -10.16 -13.99 -3.28
CA ARG A 16 -11.44 -13.35 -2.94
C ARG A 16 -11.29 -12.64 -1.60
N TYR A 17 -11.76 -11.41 -1.53
CA TYR A 17 -11.66 -10.57 -0.33
C TYR A 17 -13.00 -10.40 0.35
N ARG A 18 -12.98 -10.31 1.69
CA ARG A 18 -14.17 -10.03 2.48
C ARG A 18 -14.21 -8.54 2.78
N VAL A 19 -15.03 -7.80 2.03
CA VAL A 19 -15.31 -6.40 2.34
C VAL A 19 -16.17 -6.35 3.61
N SER A 20 -15.67 -5.63 4.63
CA SER A 20 -16.37 -5.43 5.89
C SER A 20 -17.42 -4.32 5.80
N LEU A 21 -18.40 -4.34 6.71
CA LEU A 21 -19.36 -3.23 6.83
C LEU A 21 -18.65 -1.91 7.18
N ASP A 22 -17.58 -1.97 7.99
CA ASP A 22 -16.80 -0.78 8.35
C ASP A 22 -16.08 -0.17 7.15
N GLU A 23 -15.55 -1.00 6.25
CA GLU A 23 -14.98 -0.52 4.99
C GLU A 23 -16.07 0.14 4.14
N ILE A 24 -17.23 -0.49 3.96
CA ILE A 24 -18.36 0.10 3.23
C ILE A 24 -18.77 1.44 3.85
N GLN A 25 -18.85 1.52 5.18
CA GLN A 25 -19.19 2.74 5.92
C GLN A 25 -18.18 3.87 5.64
N ARG A 26 -16.88 3.56 5.57
CA ARG A 26 -15.86 4.53 5.17
C ARG A 26 -16.02 4.98 3.72
N ARG A 27 -16.31 4.05 2.80
CA ARG A 27 -16.44 4.32 1.35
C ARG A 27 -17.64 5.19 0.99
N ILE A 28 -18.74 5.09 1.74
CA ILE A 28 -19.89 5.99 1.56
C ILE A 28 -19.67 7.37 2.18
N GLY A 29 -18.60 7.55 2.94
CA GLY A 29 -18.14 8.82 3.50
C GLY A 29 -17.11 9.54 2.62
N PRO A 30 -16.55 10.66 3.11
CA PRO A 30 -15.50 11.39 2.41
C PRO A 30 -14.24 10.52 2.20
N PRO A 31 -13.52 10.69 1.07
CA PRO A 31 -13.78 11.65 -0.02
C PRO A 31 -14.71 11.11 -1.12
N GLU A 32 -14.97 9.81 -1.14
CA GLU A 32 -15.57 9.12 -2.29
C GLU A 32 -17.07 9.29 -2.36
N PHE A 33 -17.72 9.25 -1.19
CA PHE A 33 -19.16 9.26 -1.06
C PHE A 33 -19.81 8.25 -2.01
N LEU A 34 -19.33 7.00 -2.04
CA LEU A 34 -19.80 6.00 -3.01
C LEU A 34 -21.34 5.86 -2.95
N SER A 35 -21.99 6.14 -4.06
CA SER A 35 -23.42 5.85 -4.21
C SER A 35 -23.69 4.35 -4.22
N LEU A 36 -24.95 3.94 -4.11
CA LEU A 36 -25.34 2.53 -4.26
C LEU A 36 -24.83 1.92 -5.59
N ASN A 37 -24.87 2.68 -6.70
CA ASN A 37 -24.29 2.23 -7.97
C ASN A 37 -22.75 2.09 -7.89
N GLY A 38 -22.09 3.01 -7.17
CA GLY A 38 -20.66 2.92 -6.87
C GLY A 38 -20.33 1.66 -6.08
N LEU A 39 -21.11 1.34 -5.04
CA LEU A 39 -20.97 0.13 -4.25
C LEU A 39 -21.21 -1.14 -5.07
N VAL A 40 -22.21 -1.18 -5.95
CA VAL A 40 -22.42 -2.33 -6.87
C VAL A 40 -21.17 -2.58 -7.71
N SER A 41 -20.56 -1.52 -8.26
CA SER A 41 -19.32 -1.63 -9.04
C SER A 41 -18.13 -2.05 -8.17
N TYR A 42 -17.97 -1.44 -7.00
CA TYR A 42 -16.86 -1.67 -6.08
C TYR A 42 -16.91 -3.09 -5.49
N LEU A 43 -18.11 -3.56 -5.11
CA LEU A 43 -18.36 -4.93 -4.65
C LEU A 43 -18.45 -5.96 -5.79
N ARG A 44 -18.26 -5.53 -7.04
CA ARG A 44 -18.26 -6.41 -8.23
C ARG A 44 -19.51 -7.27 -8.31
N THR A 45 -20.63 -6.71 -7.88
CA THR A 45 -21.92 -7.38 -7.80
C THR A 45 -22.71 -7.11 -9.08
N ALA A 46 -23.51 -8.08 -9.52
CA ALA A 46 -24.37 -7.92 -10.69
C ALA A 46 -25.40 -6.81 -10.45
N LYS A 47 -25.69 -6.00 -11.49
CA LYS A 47 -26.68 -4.91 -11.40
C LYS A 47 -28.07 -5.40 -10.96
N SER A 48 -28.42 -6.64 -11.29
CA SER A 48 -29.68 -7.28 -10.88
C SER A 48 -29.82 -7.42 -9.36
N ASN A 49 -28.71 -7.50 -8.63
CA ASN A 49 -28.70 -7.71 -7.18
C ASN A 49 -28.69 -6.39 -6.40
N LYS A 50 -28.84 -5.25 -7.09
CA LYS A 50 -28.78 -3.92 -6.49
C LYS A 50 -29.81 -3.72 -5.38
N ASP A 51 -31.05 -4.19 -5.57
CA ASP A 51 -32.11 -4.01 -4.58
C ASP A 51 -31.91 -4.90 -3.34
N SER A 52 -31.37 -6.12 -3.53
CA SER A 52 -30.95 -6.99 -2.42
C SER A 52 -29.83 -6.33 -1.60
N LEU A 53 -28.79 -5.83 -2.29
CA LEU A 53 -27.69 -5.11 -1.64
C LEU A 53 -28.20 -3.90 -0.87
N LYS A 54 -29.14 -3.15 -1.43
CA LYS A 54 -29.77 -2.02 -0.74
C LYS A 54 -30.44 -2.47 0.56
N GLY A 55 -31.24 -3.53 0.53
CA GLY A 55 -31.90 -4.07 1.72
C GLY A 55 -30.92 -4.56 2.79
N GLU A 56 -29.83 -5.22 2.39
CA GLU A 56 -28.76 -5.66 3.30
C GLU A 56 -28.05 -4.48 3.98
N LEU A 57 -27.77 -3.41 3.23
CA LEU A 57 -27.15 -2.20 3.77
C LEU A 57 -28.10 -1.45 4.72
N GLU A 58 -29.37 -1.31 4.35
CA GLU A 58 -30.39 -0.67 5.19
C GLU A 58 -30.61 -1.43 6.50
N ALA A 59 -30.63 -2.77 6.46
CA ALA A 59 -30.70 -3.61 7.66
C ALA A 59 -29.48 -3.44 8.58
N ALA A 60 -28.31 -3.09 8.01
CA ALA A 60 -27.09 -2.78 8.74
C ALA A 60 -26.99 -1.29 9.16
N GLY A 61 -27.99 -0.46 8.86
CA GLY A 61 -27.98 0.98 9.16
C GLY A 61 -27.08 1.82 8.25
N ILE A 62 -26.64 1.26 7.12
CA ILE A 62 -25.76 1.92 6.14
C ILE A 62 -26.61 2.52 5.03
N ILE A 63 -26.55 3.85 4.85
CA ILE A 63 -27.34 4.56 3.85
C ILE A 63 -26.38 5.24 2.85
N PRO A 64 -26.20 4.68 1.64
CA PRO A 64 -25.33 5.28 0.63
C PRO A 64 -25.88 6.64 0.15
N PRO A 65 -25.00 7.63 -0.13
CA PRO A 65 -25.39 8.90 -0.71
C PRO A 65 -25.97 8.73 -2.13
N PRO A 66 -26.72 9.72 -2.64
CA PRO A 66 -27.35 9.63 -3.95
C PRO A 66 -26.35 9.61 -5.11
N VAL A 67 -25.16 10.21 -4.92
CA VAL A 67 -24.17 10.43 -5.98
C VAL A 67 -22.77 10.16 -5.44
N THR A 68 -21.96 9.42 -6.21
CA THR A 68 -20.53 9.27 -5.98
C THR A 68 -19.81 10.58 -6.25
N ARG A 69 -19.05 11.11 -5.28
CA ARG A 69 -18.38 12.41 -5.39
C ARG A 69 -16.94 12.33 -5.91
N LEU A 70 -16.22 11.27 -5.59
CA LEU A 70 -14.85 11.08 -6.06
C LEU A 70 -14.61 9.63 -6.46
N THR A 71 -13.95 9.45 -7.60
CA THR A 71 -13.47 8.14 -8.05
C THR A 71 -12.02 8.26 -8.48
N SER A 72 -11.17 7.38 -7.95
CA SER A 72 -9.78 7.22 -8.33
C SER A 72 -9.50 5.74 -8.67
N MET A 73 -8.26 5.42 -9.04
CA MET A 73 -7.86 4.01 -9.17
C MET A 73 -7.83 3.29 -7.82
N CYS A 74 -7.48 3.97 -6.73
CA CYS A 74 -7.53 3.43 -5.37
C CYS A 74 -8.98 3.13 -4.92
N SER A 75 -9.95 3.88 -5.44
CA SER A 75 -11.38 3.69 -5.15
C SER A 75 -11.94 2.36 -5.67
N LYS A 76 -11.23 1.69 -6.58
CA LYS A 76 -11.65 0.41 -7.17
C LYS A 76 -11.14 -0.80 -6.39
N LEU A 77 -10.10 -0.62 -5.58
CA LEU A 77 -9.49 -1.66 -4.77
C LEU A 77 -10.18 -1.69 -3.41
N THR A 78 -10.44 -2.88 -2.91
CA THR A 78 -10.68 -3.12 -1.48
C THR A 78 -9.43 -2.77 -0.68
N GLU A 79 -9.60 -2.49 0.61
CA GLU A 79 -8.50 -2.21 1.54
C GLU A 79 -7.51 -3.40 1.58
N ASP A 80 -8.01 -4.64 1.54
CA ASP A 80 -7.15 -5.83 1.48
C ASP A 80 -6.39 -5.97 0.15
N GLU A 81 -7.01 -5.63 -0.99
CA GLU A 81 -6.30 -5.60 -2.29
C GLU A 81 -5.22 -4.52 -2.30
N ALA A 82 -5.50 -3.36 -1.70
CA ALA A 82 -4.54 -2.29 -1.57
C ALA A 82 -3.33 -2.71 -0.70
N ASP A 83 -3.56 -3.43 0.40
CA ASP A 83 -2.48 -3.97 1.23
C ASP A 83 -1.65 -5.03 0.46
N ASP A 84 -2.32 -6.00 -0.16
CA ASP A 84 -1.65 -7.05 -0.94
C ASP A 84 -0.81 -6.45 -2.09
N LEU A 85 -1.30 -5.41 -2.76
CA LEU A 85 -0.56 -4.72 -3.83
C LEU A 85 0.75 -4.11 -3.33
N ALA A 86 0.71 -3.43 -2.18
CA ALA A 86 1.90 -2.84 -1.59
C ALA A 86 2.88 -3.92 -1.09
N VAL A 87 2.38 -5.00 -0.50
CA VAL A 87 3.19 -6.15 -0.08
C VAL A 87 3.88 -6.79 -1.29
N ASP A 88 3.16 -6.98 -2.39
CA ASP A 88 3.71 -7.55 -3.62
C ASP A 88 4.79 -6.65 -4.25
N LEU A 89 4.64 -5.32 -4.17
CA LEU A 89 5.70 -4.38 -4.56
C LEU A 89 7.00 -4.63 -3.76
N GLY A 90 6.92 -4.83 -2.45
CA GLY A 90 8.08 -5.15 -1.60
C GLY A 90 8.72 -6.49 -1.96
N LYS A 91 7.91 -7.53 -2.22
CA LYS A 91 8.40 -8.83 -2.69
C LYS A 91 9.11 -8.71 -4.03
N LEU A 92 8.53 -7.98 -4.98
CA LEU A 92 9.14 -7.75 -6.30
C LEU A 92 10.48 -7.04 -6.15
N ALA A 93 10.55 -5.99 -5.34
CA ALA A 93 11.80 -5.29 -5.05
C ALA A 93 12.86 -6.25 -4.46
N SER A 94 12.50 -7.05 -3.44
CA SER A 94 13.43 -8.02 -2.84
C SER A 94 13.93 -9.11 -3.79
N ARG A 95 13.15 -9.45 -4.82
CA ARG A 95 13.46 -10.51 -5.79
C ARG A 95 14.23 -10.01 -7.01
N HIS A 96 14.02 -8.76 -7.41
CA HIS A 96 14.49 -8.24 -8.68
C HIS A 96 15.49 -7.10 -8.55
N ILE A 97 15.66 -6.51 -7.38
CA ILE A 97 16.73 -5.56 -7.11
C ILE A 97 17.93 -6.34 -6.56
N ASP A 98 19.02 -6.31 -7.30
CA ASP A 98 20.31 -6.79 -6.80
C ASP A 98 20.95 -5.72 -5.92
N PHE A 99 20.58 -5.73 -4.64
CA PHE A 99 21.11 -4.79 -3.65
C PHE A 99 22.62 -4.91 -3.48
N GLN A 100 23.18 -6.12 -3.64
CA GLN A 100 24.61 -6.37 -3.56
C GLN A 100 25.34 -5.61 -4.66
N SER A 101 25.03 -5.92 -5.92
CA SER A 101 25.65 -5.25 -7.06
C SER A 101 25.41 -3.74 -7.02
N ALA A 102 24.21 -3.29 -6.60
CA ALA A 102 23.91 -1.86 -6.48
C ALA A 102 24.83 -1.16 -5.46
N ALA A 103 25.15 -1.80 -4.34
CA ALA A 103 26.05 -1.22 -3.35
C ALA A 103 27.50 -1.20 -3.84
N GLU A 104 27.94 -2.22 -4.60
CA GLU A 104 29.28 -2.27 -5.20
C GLU A 104 29.54 -1.12 -6.20
N THR A 105 28.49 -0.53 -6.78
CA THR A 105 28.63 0.65 -7.65
C THR A 105 28.96 1.94 -6.89
N GLN A 106 28.81 1.97 -5.57
CA GLN A 106 29.25 3.12 -4.77
C GLN A 106 30.79 3.16 -4.77
N GLN A 107 31.35 4.19 -5.38
CA GLN A 107 32.76 4.49 -5.22
C GLN A 107 33.00 4.90 -3.76
N SER A 108 33.68 4.05 -2.99
CA SER A 108 34.15 4.46 -1.66
C SER A 108 35.11 5.64 -1.81
N SER A 109 34.88 6.70 -1.04
CA SER A 109 35.88 7.74 -0.85
C SER A 109 37.18 7.10 -0.33
N GLN A 110 38.32 7.81 -0.43
CA GLN A 110 39.55 7.38 0.25
C GLN A 110 39.36 7.22 1.79
N ASP A 111 38.30 7.79 2.36
CA ASP A 111 37.93 7.67 3.77
C ASP A 111 36.64 6.84 3.99
N LYS A 112 36.83 5.54 4.18
CA LYS A 112 35.76 4.57 4.49
C LYS A 112 35.01 4.88 5.80
N ALA A 113 35.69 5.42 6.81
CA ALA A 113 35.08 5.70 8.10
C ALA A 113 34.03 6.81 7.97
N THR A 114 34.36 7.85 7.20
CA THR A 114 33.42 8.92 6.87
C THR A 114 32.22 8.40 6.08
N ASP A 115 32.41 7.50 5.12
CA ASP A 115 31.30 6.95 4.33
C ASP A 115 30.39 6.03 5.14
N LEU A 116 30.96 5.25 6.06
CA LEU A 116 30.20 4.43 7.00
C LEU A 116 29.34 5.28 7.93
N LEU A 117 29.89 6.39 8.45
CA LEU A 117 29.15 7.33 9.27
C LEU A 117 27.98 7.96 8.49
N LYS A 118 28.21 8.38 7.24
CA LYS A 118 27.14 8.89 6.38
C LYS A 118 26.04 7.86 6.14
N ALA A 119 26.40 6.63 5.78
CA ALA A 119 25.43 5.56 5.52
C ALA A 119 24.55 5.26 6.75
N LYS A 120 25.16 5.18 7.94
CA LYS A 120 24.43 5.01 9.21
C LYS A 120 23.52 6.20 9.52
N SER A 121 24.00 7.42 9.28
CA SER A 121 23.22 8.65 9.50
C SER A 121 21.98 8.70 8.60
N VAL A 122 22.12 8.30 7.33
CA VAL A 122 20.97 8.21 6.40
C VAL A 122 20.00 7.11 6.85
N GLN A 123 20.50 5.95 7.27
CA GLN A 123 19.64 4.88 7.78
C GLN A 123 18.82 5.33 9.00
N GLU A 124 19.45 6.01 9.95
CA GLU A 124 18.77 6.57 11.12
C GLU A 124 17.73 7.63 10.69
N PHE A 125 18.11 8.55 9.80
CA PHE A 125 17.21 9.59 9.29
C PHE A 125 15.98 9.00 8.59
N LEU A 126 16.14 7.94 7.79
CA LEU A 126 15.03 7.24 7.15
C LEU A 126 14.08 6.62 8.18
N GLY A 127 14.61 5.95 9.22
CA GLY A 127 13.81 5.38 10.29
C GLY A 127 13.04 6.45 11.08
N GLN A 128 13.70 7.55 11.42
CA GLN A 128 13.06 8.70 12.08
C GLN A 128 11.98 9.33 11.19
N THR A 129 12.26 9.52 9.91
CA THR A 129 11.30 10.06 8.92
C THR A 129 10.09 9.16 8.76
N LYS A 130 10.28 7.83 8.71
CA LYS A 130 9.19 6.86 8.65
C LYS A 130 8.23 7.03 9.83
N ASN A 131 8.78 7.08 11.04
CA ASN A 131 7.99 7.22 12.26
C ASN A 131 7.33 8.61 12.37
N GLY A 132 8.06 9.67 12.02
CA GLY A 132 7.57 11.05 12.07
C GLY A 132 6.42 11.29 11.09
N LEU A 133 6.54 10.80 9.85
CA LEU A 133 5.49 10.98 8.83
C LEU A 133 4.26 10.12 9.07
N ALA A 134 4.39 8.93 9.69
CA ALA A 134 3.26 8.03 9.96
C ALA A 134 2.10 8.74 10.68
N LEU A 135 2.40 9.68 11.58
CA LEU A 135 1.41 10.47 12.33
C LEU A 135 0.56 11.39 11.43
N PHE A 136 1.08 11.78 10.27
CA PHE A 136 0.44 12.73 9.34
C PHE A 136 -0.18 12.04 8.12
N MET A 137 -0.13 10.70 8.06
CA MET A 137 -0.64 9.95 6.90
C MET A 137 -2.14 9.71 6.93
N SER A 138 -2.88 10.13 7.95
CA SER A 138 -4.32 9.83 8.07
C SER A 138 -5.13 10.25 6.84
N ARG A 139 -4.96 11.48 6.37
CA ARG A 139 -5.65 11.97 5.17
C ARG A 139 -5.20 11.24 3.90
N TYR A 140 -3.90 10.95 3.80
CA TYR A 140 -3.35 10.19 2.67
C TYR A 140 -3.89 8.76 2.66
N ASN A 141 -4.01 8.15 3.83
CA ASN A 141 -4.64 6.85 4.03
C ASN A 141 -6.09 6.87 3.59
N THR A 142 -6.88 7.88 3.97
CA THR A 142 -8.29 7.97 3.56
C THR A 142 -8.47 8.07 2.04
N VAL A 143 -7.60 8.78 1.32
CA VAL A 143 -7.72 8.92 -0.14
C VAL A 143 -7.11 7.75 -0.91
N THR A 144 -6.26 6.92 -0.27
CA THR A 144 -5.58 5.78 -0.90
C THR A 144 -6.04 4.41 -0.39
N HIS A 145 -6.85 4.37 0.67
CA HIS A 145 -7.40 3.15 1.29
C HIS A 145 -6.32 2.15 1.70
N GLY A 146 -5.37 2.59 2.51
CA GLY A 146 -4.26 1.75 2.99
C GLY A 146 -3.07 1.69 2.03
N LEU A 147 -3.30 1.79 0.71
CA LEU A 147 -2.24 1.61 -0.30
C LEU A 147 -1.08 2.60 -0.10
N GLY A 148 -1.39 3.87 0.10
CA GLY A 148 -0.41 4.94 0.18
C GLY A 148 0.58 4.78 1.34
N PRO A 149 0.11 4.74 2.60
CA PRO A 149 0.98 4.52 3.75
C PRO A 149 1.82 3.25 3.64
N LYS A 150 1.22 2.15 3.16
CA LYS A 150 1.92 0.88 3.00
C LYS A 150 3.00 0.94 1.92
N THR A 151 2.71 1.58 0.79
CA THR A 151 3.68 1.79 -0.30
C THR A 151 4.86 2.66 0.16
N PHE A 152 4.59 3.68 0.96
CA PHE A 152 5.65 4.50 1.56
C PHE A 152 6.54 3.66 2.50
N GLU A 153 5.94 2.85 3.38
CA GLU A 153 6.69 1.93 4.23
C GLU A 153 7.58 0.99 3.41
N VAL A 154 7.03 0.37 2.37
CA VAL A 154 7.78 -0.52 1.46
C VAL A 154 8.92 0.23 0.78
N SER A 155 8.71 1.47 0.34
CA SER A 155 9.75 2.29 -0.27
C SER A 155 10.91 2.56 0.69
N VAL A 156 10.62 2.87 1.96
CA VAL A 156 11.65 3.02 3.00
C VAL A 156 12.38 1.71 3.24
N GLN A 157 11.67 0.57 3.32
CA GLN A 157 12.30 -0.74 3.51
C GLN A 157 13.26 -1.12 2.36
N ILE A 158 12.94 -0.75 1.12
CA ILE A 158 13.81 -0.94 -0.04
C ILE A 158 15.11 -0.14 0.13
N LEU A 159 15.00 1.13 0.52
CA LEU A 159 16.17 1.99 0.77
C LEU A 159 17.02 1.47 1.95
N GLU A 160 16.39 1.02 3.02
CA GLU A 160 17.07 0.39 4.15
C GLU A 160 17.78 -0.90 3.76
N ALA A 161 17.19 -1.72 2.87
CA ALA A 161 17.82 -2.94 2.36
C ALA A 161 19.10 -2.63 1.57
N TYR A 162 19.04 -1.60 0.73
CA TYR A 162 20.22 -1.08 0.04
C TYR A 162 21.30 -0.58 1.03
N LEU A 163 20.94 0.27 1.98
CA LEU A 163 21.88 0.82 2.96
C LEU A 163 22.52 -0.26 3.84
N ARG A 164 21.77 -1.31 4.21
CA ARG A 164 22.33 -2.46 4.93
C ARG A 164 23.47 -3.10 4.16
N GLN A 165 23.36 -3.21 2.84
CA GLN A 165 24.40 -3.77 2.01
C GLN A 165 25.61 -2.83 1.88
N VAL A 166 25.40 -1.53 1.73
CA VAL A 166 26.48 -0.52 1.74
C VAL A 166 27.26 -0.57 3.06
N ILE A 167 26.56 -0.56 4.18
CA ILE A 167 27.17 -0.65 5.52
C ILE A 167 27.96 -1.96 5.68
N ARG A 168 27.42 -3.07 5.18
CA ARG A 168 28.09 -4.37 5.22
C ARG A 168 29.43 -4.34 4.47
N GLN A 169 29.45 -3.83 3.24
CA GLN A 169 30.68 -3.71 2.44
C GLN A 169 31.73 -2.84 3.12
N LEU A 170 31.34 -1.67 3.61
CA LEU A 170 32.25 -0.76 4.31
C LEU A 170 32.82 -1.37 5.62
N THR A 171 32.08 -2.29 6.25
CA THR A 171 32.52 -2.97 7.47
C THR A 171 33.36 -4.22 7.19
N GLU A 172 33.01 -5.02 6.18
CA GLU A 172 33.73 -6.26 5.81
C GLU A 172 35.08 -5.98 5.14
N GLU A 173 35.25 -4.84 4.49
CA GLU A 173 36.53 -4.41 3.88
C GLU A 173 37.42 -3.56 4.81
N SER A 174 37.14 -3.51 6.12
CA SER A 174 37.93 -2.80 7.14
C SER A 174 38.70 -3.78 8.02
#